data_AF-B7FV82-F1
#
_entry.id   AF-B7FV82-F1
#
_cell.length_a   1.000
_cell.length_b   1.000
_cell.length_c   1.000
_cell.angle_alpha   90.00
_cell.angle_beta   90.00
_cell.angle_gamma   90.00
#
_symmetry.space_group_name_H-M   'P 1'
#
loop_
_entity.id
_entity.type
_entity.pdbx_description
1 polymer ?
#
loop_
_entity_poly.entity_id
_entity_poly.type
_entity_poly.pdbx_seq_one_letter_code
_entity_poly.pdbx_strand_id
1 'polypeptide(L)'
;VNAKHAVVIVTSTTGNADPPENASRFVRYIKRKTTVETMPFRHCAFAVLGLGDTNYNVFCAVAKEVDRKLFELGGTRVLPLTCADEGT
;
A
#
# COMPACT_ATOMS: atom_id res chain seq x y z
N VAL A 1 0.19 -9.83 26.23
CA VAL A 1 -0.07 -10.21 24.82
C VAL A 1 0.25 -9.03 23.93
N ASN A 2 1.24 -9.15 23.04
CA ASN A 2 1.61 -8.06 22.12
C ASN A 2 0.76 -8.20 20.85
N ALA A 3 -0.54 -7.89 20.96
CA ALA A 3 -1.48 -8.02 19.85
C ALA A 3 -1.23 -6.92 18.81
N LYS A 4 -1.11 -7.32 17.54
CA LYS A 4 -1.04 -6.37 16.41
C LYS A 4 -2.46 -6.10 15.89
N HIS A 5 -2.71 -4.88 15.43
CA HIS A 5 -3.95 -4.50 14.77
C HIS A 5 -3.94 -4.99 13.32
N ALA A 6 -4.98 -5.73 12.93
CA ALA A 6 -5.16 -6.15 11.55
C ALA A 6 -5.58 -4.97 10.66
N VAL A 7 -4.91 -4.78 9.54
CA VAL A 7 -5.18 -3.72 8.56
C VAL A 7 -5.24 -4.32 7.17
N VAL A 8 -6.37 -4.15 6.47
CA VAL A 8 -6.50 -4.51 5.07
C VAL A 8 -6.59 -3.23 4.26
N ILE A 9 -5.74 -3.09 3.25
CA ILE A 9 -5.77 -1.94 2.34
C ILE A 9 -6.17 -2.41 0.95
N VAL A 10 -7.16 -1.74 0.38
CA VAL A 10 -7.57 -1.91 -1.00
C VAL A 10 -7.38 -0.56 -1.69
N THR A 11 -6.58 -0.52 -2.77
CA THR A 11 -6.35 0.71 -3.51
C THR A 11 -6.19 0.44 -5.00
N SER A 12 -6.81 1.30 -5.81
CA SER A 12 -6.53 1.34 -7.24
C SER A 12 -5.27 2.15 -7.55
N THR A 13 -4.87 2.11 -8.82
CA THR A 13 -3.91 3.03 -9.43
C THR A 13 -4.66 3.86 -10.47
N THR A 14 -4.39 5.16 -10.53
CA THR A 14 -5.08 6.10 -11.44
C THR A 14 -4.09 6.75 -12.39
N GLY A 15 -4.55 7.04 -13.61
CA GLY A 15 -3.79 7.80 -14.62
C GLY A 15 -2.35 7.29 -14.80
N ASN A 16 -1.39 8.16 -14.52
CA ASN A 16 0.05 7.91 -14.73
C ASN A 16 0.73 7.29 -13.50
N ALA A 17 0.19 6.17 -12.99
CA ALA A 17 0.72 5.49 -11.80
C ALA A 17 0.55 6.27 -10.48
N ASP A 18 -0.48 7.11 -10.40
CA ASP A 18 -0.78 7.96 -9.24
C ASP A 18 -1.83 7.35 -8.32
N PRO A 19 -1.79 7.64 -7.01
CA PRO A 19 -2.83 7.21 -6.10
C PRO A 19 -4.18 7.88 -6.41
N PRO A 20 -5.30 7.19 -6.13
CA PRO A 20 -6.62 7.83 -6.10
C PRO A 20 -6.61 9.07 -5.20
N GLU A 21 -7.43 10.07 -5.54
CA GLU A 21 -7.44 11.36 -4.84
C GLU A 21 -7.63 11.20 -3.33
N ASN A 22 -8.54 10.32 -2.91
CA ASN A 22 -8.81 10.03 -1.49
C ASN A 22 -7.64 9.34 -0.76
N ALA A 23 -6.71 8.71 -1.49
CA ALA A 23 -5.52 8.06 -0.96
C ALA A 23 -4.25 8.95 -1.02
N SER A 24 -4.28 10.05 -1.78
CA SER A 24 -3.14 10.93 -2.04
C SER A 24 -2.42 11.40 -0.76
N ARG A 25 -3.17 11.82 0.26
CA ARG A 25 -2.62 12.30 1.54
C ARG A 25 -1.91 11.21 2.32
N PHE A 26 -2.46 10.00 2.31
CA PHE A 26 -1.86 8.83 2.96
C PHE A 26 -0.58 8.40 2.25
N VAL A 27 -0.61 8.28 0.92
CA VAL A 27 0.57 7.91 0.13
C VAL A 27 1.68 8.95 0.28
N ARG A 28 1.34 10.24 0.33
CA ARG A 28 2.33 11.29 0.64
C ARG A 28 2.92 11.13 2.04
N TYR A 29 2.13 10.74 3.05
CA TYR A 29 2.59 10.55 4.42
C TYR A 29 3.59 9.39 4.53
N ILE A 30 3.27 8.22 3.98
CA ILE A 30 4.13 7.02 4.08
C ILE A 30 5.42 7.14 3.24
N LYS A 31 5.45 8.04 2.25
CA LYS A 31 6.64 8.32 1.42
C LYS A 31 7.62 9.32 2.04
N ARG A 32 7.25 10.05 3.11
CA ARG A 32 8.16 11.02 3.75
C ARG A 32 9.31 10.28 4.44
N LYS A 33 10.53 10.78 4.25
CA LYS A 33 11.75 10.23 4.89
C LYS A 33 11.63 10.23 6.42
N THR A 34 11.08 11.29 6.99
CA THR A 34 10.88 11.44 8.44
C THR A 34 9.88 10.45 9.04
N THR A 35 8.97 9.88 8.23
CA THR A 35 8.01 8.89 8.72
C THR A 35 8.72 7.60 9.15
N VAL A 36 9.83 7.24 8.48
CA VAL A 36 10.62 6.04 8.78
C VAL A 36 11.15 6.04 10.21
N GLU A 37 11.57 7.20 10.71
CA GLU A 37 12.14 7.34 12.07
C GLU A 37 11.12 7.00 13.17
N THR A 38 9.83 7.20 12.88
CA THR A 38 8.75 7.00 13.88
C THR A 38 8.16 5.58 13.87
N MET A 39 8.50 4.75 12.87
CA MET A 39 8.00 3.38 12.69
C MET A 39 6.49 3.22 13.02
N PRO A 40 5.61 4.03 12.40
CA PRO A 40 4.23 4.20 12.85
C PRO A 40 3.39 2.93 12.72
N PHE A 41 3.80 1.97 11.89
CA PHE A 41 3.06 0.73 11.65
C PHE A 41 3.62 -0.48 12.40
N ARG A 42 4.54 -0.30 13.35
CA ARG A 42 5.11 -1.42 14.14
C ARG A 42 4.07 -2.30 14.85
N HIS A 43 2.92 -1.74 15.18
CA HIS A 43 1.79 -2.41 15.82
C HIS A 43 0.76 -2.96 14.83
N CYS A 44 1.03 -2.93 13.53
CA CYS A 44 0.10 -3.37 12.48
C CYS A 44 0.54 -4.70 11.87
N ALA A 45 -0.45 -5.54 11.57
CA ALA A 45 -0.35 -6.72 10.73
C ALA A 45 -1.21 -6.46 9.50
N PHE A 46 -0.63 -6.45 8.30
CA PHE A 46 -1.29 -5.88 7.13
C PHE A 46 -1.29 -6.79 5.90
N ALA A 47 -2.30 -6.60 5.05
CA ALA A 47 -2.39 -7.15 3.70
C ALA A 47 -2.85 -6.04 2.73
N VAL A 48 -2.39 -6.11 1.48
CA VAL A 48 -2.74 -5.14 0.43
C VAL A 48 -3.32 -5.88 -0.78
N LEU A 49 -4.47 -5.40 -1.25
CA LEU A 49 -5.05 -5.75 -2.55
C LEU A 49 -4.96 -4.54 -3.47
N GLY A 50 -4.20 -4.68 -4.56
CA GLY A 50 -4.16 -3.70 -5.63
C GLY A 50 -5.28 -3.93 -6.63
N LEU A 51 -5.94 -2.86 -7.04
CA LEU A 51 -6.82 -2.84 -8.20
C LEU A 51 -6.05 -2.16 -9.35
N GLY A 52 -5.95 -2.83 -10.49
CA GLY A 52 -5.24 -2.29 -11.64
C GLY A 52 -5.73 -2.92 -12.94
N ASP A 53 -5.12 -2.49 -14.01
CA ASP A 53 -5.39 -2.99 -15.36
C ASP A 53 -4.05 -3.20 -16.06
N THR A 54 -3.79 -4.42 -16.54
CA THR A 54 -2.55 -4.79 -17.23
C THR A 54 -2.39 -4.13 -18.60
N ASN A 55 -3.44 -3.52 -19.15
CA ASN A 55 -3.36 -2.68 -20.35
C ASN A 55 -2.63 -1.34 -20.10
N TYR A 56 -2.44 -0.95 -18.83
CA TYR A 56 -1.65 0.22 -18.48
C TYR A 56 -0.17 -0.13 -18.25
N ASN A 57 0.71 0.81 -18.58
CA ASN A 57 2.16 0.64 -18.48
C ASN A 57 2.65 0.22 -17.09
N VAL A 58 1.95 0.60 -16.01
CA VAL A 58 2.37 0.33 -14.63
C VAL A 58 1.24 -0.29 -13.82
N PHE A 59 1.08 -1.60 -13.97
CA PHE A 59 0.09 -2.39 -13.23
C PHE A 59 0.28 -2.30 -11.70
N CYS A 60 -0.78 -1.92 -10.97
CA CYS A 60 -0.83 -1.82 -9.50
C CYS A 60 0.27 -0.95 -8.84
N ALA A 61 0.77 0.09 -9.51
CA ALA A 61 1.90 0.89 -9.02
C ALA A 61 1.73 1.36 -7.56
N VAL A 62 0.54 1.87 -7.24
CA VAL A 62 0.24 2.46 -5.92
C VAL A 62 0.17 1.39 -4.84
N ALA A 63 -0.47 0.26 -5.12
CA ALA A 63 -0.56 -0.86 -4.18
C ALA A 63 0.82 -1.44 -3.86
N LYS A 64 1.68 -1.57 -4.88
CA LYS A 64 3.09 -1.98 -4.72
C LYS A 64 3.87 -1.01 -3.82
N GLU A 65 3.68 0.29 -4.01
CA GLU A 65 4.32 1.32 -3.17
C GLU A 65 3.79 1.28 -1.72
N VAL A 66 2.47 1.17 -1.53
CA VAL A 66 1.85 1.08 -0.20
C VAL A 66 2.34 -0.16 0.55
N ASP A 67 2.31 -1.33 -0.08
CA ASP A 67 2.78 -2.58 0.51
C ASP A 67 4.23 -2.47 0.96
N ARG A 68 5.12 -1.98 0.08
CA ARG A 68 6.53 -1.73 0.38
C ARG A 68 6.70 -0.79 1.58
N LYS A 69 6.00 0.36 1.55
CA LYS A 69 6.14 1.38 2.58
C LYS A 69 5.62 0.93 3.94
N LEU A 70 4.50 0.22 4.00
CA LEU A 70 4.01 -0.29 5.28
C LEU A 70 5.00 -1.23 5.95
N PHE A 71 5.67 -2.08 5.17
CA PHE A 71 6.72 -2.95 5.69
C PHE A 71 7.95 -2.18 6.16
N GLU A 72 8.45 -1.23 5.35
CA GLU A 72 9.57 -0.36 5.72
C GLU A 72 9.30 0.43 7.01
N LEU A 73 8.04 0.77 7.26
CA LEU A 73 7.58 1.55 8.41
C LEU A 73 7.16 0.69 9.61
N GLY A 74 7.56 -0.58 9.64
CA GLY A 74 7.43 -1.50 10.78
C GLY A 74 6.23 -2.46 10.72
N GLY A 75 5.37 -2.35 9.71
CA GLY A 75 4.23 -3.24 9.52
C GLY A 75 4.67 -4.68 9.23
N THR A 76 3.89 -5.64 9.72
CA THR A 76 4.11 -7.07 9.41
C THR A 76 3.17 -7.51 8.31
N ARG A 77 3.70 -7.94 7.15
CA ARG A 77 2.87 -8.56 6.10
C ARG A 77 2.31 -9.88 6.58
N VAL A 78 1.00 -10.06 6.52
CA VAL A 78 0.34 -11.34 6.81
C VAL A 78 0.00 -12.15 5.57
N LEU A 79 -0.12 -11.47 4.42
CA LEU A 79 -0.33 -12.08 3.11
C LEU A 79 0.56 -11.37 2.08
N PRO A 80 0.98 -12.07 1.02
CA PRO A 80 1.59 -11.42 -0.14
C PRO A 80 0.66 -10.37 -0.76
N LEU A 81 1.23 -9.29 -1.27
CA LEU A 81 0.50 -8.35 -2.13
C LEU A 81 -0.16 -9.13 -3.28
N THR A 82 -1.45 -8.89 -3.47
CA THR A 82 -2.21 -9.44 -4.61
C THR A 82 -2.74 -8.30 -5.46
N CYS A 83 -2.86 -8.54 -6.76
CA CYS A 83 -3.46 -7.60 -7.71
C CYS A 83 -4.67 -8.24 -8.39
N ALA A 84 -5.79 -7.54 -8.36
CA ALA A 84 -6.93 -7.81 -9.21
C ALA A 84 -6.76 -7.03 -10.52
N ASP A 85 -6.88 -7.74 -11.63
CA ASP A 85 -6.76 -7.19 -12.98
C ASP A 85 -8.16 -6.93 -13.56
N GLU A 86 -8.42 -5.69 -13.96
CA GLU A 86 -9.60 -5.28 -14.74
C GLU A 86 -9.39 -5.49 -16.25
N GLY A 87 -8.15 -5.68 -16.70
CA GLY A 87 -7.82 -5.90 -18.10
C GLY A 87 -8.58 -7.09 -18.68
N THR A 88 -9.39 -6.84 -19.71
CA THR A 88 -10.13 -7.84 -20.48
C THR A 88 -9.31 -8.43 -21.62
#